data_AF-A0A6A6ELK3-F1
#
_entry.id   AF-A0A6A6ELK3-F1
#
_cell.length_a   1.000
_cell.length_b   1.000
_cell.length_c   1.000
_cell.angle_alpha   90.00
_cell.angle_beta   90.00
_cell.angle_gamma   90.00
#
_symmetry.space_group_name_H-M   'P 1'
#
loop_
_entity.id
_entity.type
_entity.pdbx_description
1 polymer ?
#
loop_
_entity_poly.entity_id
_entity_poly.type
_entity_poly.pdbx_seq_one_letter_code
_entity_poly.pdbx_strand_id
1 'polypeptide(L)' 'YTGTKLRYIILNPGQTTYFEPGTIHFVFRHPMHQTVMLGGHVLQWSRVDSWMKIVLNQLRFPNTTNEDVLPTAAVYVETV' A
#
# COMPACT_ATOMS: atom_id res chain seq x y z
N TYR A 1 -2.26 22.52 2.76
CA TYR A 1 -1.78 21.16 3.09
C TYR A 1 -1.06 21.24 4.43
N THR A 2 -1.75 20.92 5.52
CA THR A 2 -1.27 21.17 6.89
C THR A 2 -0.80 19.87 7.54
N GLY A 3 0.50 19.61 7.52
CA GLY A 3 1.16 18.88 8.63
C GLY A 3 1.39 17.37 8.49
N THR A 4 1.48 16.79 7.29
CA THR A 4 1.88 15.37 7.18
C THR A 4 3.39 15.24 7.45
N LYS A 5 3.77 14.53 8.52
CA LYS A 5 5.18 14.17 8.77
C LYS A 5 5.60 13.08 7.77
N LEU A 6 6.48 13.43 6.83
CA LEU A 6 7.10 12.46 5.93
C LEU A 6 8.26 11.74 6.65
N ARG A 7 8.43 10.46 6.36
CA ARG A 7 9.55 9.66 6.88
C ARG A 7 10.31 9.06 5.70
N TYR A 8 11.62 9.28 5.67
CA TYR A 8 12.54 8.66 4.73
C TYR A 8 13.45 7.68 5.47
N ILE A 9 13.53 6.44 4.98
CA ILE A 9 14.36 5.38 5.55
C ILE A 9 15.11 4.70 4.40
N ILE A 10 16.41 4.46 4.60
CA ILE A 10 17.18 3.56 3.74
C ILE A 10 17.08 2.15 4.32
N LEU A 11 16.57 1.22 3.52
CA LEU A 11 16.56 -0.21 3.86
C LEU A 11 17.90 -0.82 3.45
N ASN A 12 18.62 -1.37 4.42
CA ASN A 12 19.87 -2.08 4.23
C ASN A 12 19.62 -3.59 4.04
N PRO A 13 20.56 -4.33 3.43
CA PRO A 13 20.46 -5.78 3.29
C PRO A 13 20.17 -6.48 4.63
N GLY A 14 19.24 -7.44 4.62
CA GLY A 14 18.79 -8.17 5.81
C GLY A 14 17.68 -7.49 6.61
N GLN A 15 17.29 -6.25 6.27
CA GLN A 15 16.16 -5.59 6.92
C GLN A 15 14.82 -5.93 6.25
N THR A 16 13.75 -5.89 7.02
CA THR A 16 12.37 -6.06 6.55
C THR A 16 11.56 -4.83 6.94
N THR A 17 10.66 -4.44 6.04
CA THR A 17 9.68 -3.38 6.30
C THR A 17 8.27 -3.94 6.21
N TYR A 18 7.36 -3.36 6.98
CA TYR A 18 5.93 -3.66 6.92
C TYR A 18 5.17 -2.34 6.75
N PHE A 19 4.32 -2.27 5.72
CA PHE A 19 3.43 -1.16 5.48
C PHE A 19 2.03 -1.54 5.95
N GLU A 20 1.45 -0.71 6.80
CA GLU A 20 0.08 -0.90 7.23
C GLU A 20 -0.89 -0.61 6.06
N PRO A 21 -2.09 -1.21 6.05
CA PRO A 21 -3.09 -0.94 5.03
C PRO A 21 -3.31 0.57 4.84
N GLY A 22 -3.17 1.05 3.60
CA GLY A 22 -3.41 2.45 3.24
C GLY A 22 -2.22 3.38 3.48
N THR A 23 -1.07 2.85 3.90
CA THR A 23 0.16 3.64 3.98
C THR A 23 0.55 4.15 2.60
N ILE A 24 0.50 5.47 2.41
CA ILE A 24 1.02 6.12 1.20
C ILE A 24 2.54 6.06 1.26
N HIS A 25 3.17 5.42 0.28
CA HIS A 25 4.61 5.23 0.25
C HIS A 25 5.14 5.26 -1.18
N PHE A 26 6.45 5.48 -1.28
CA PHE A 26 7.20 5.39 -2.53
C PHE A 26 8.45 4.54 -2.25
N VAL A 27 8.79 3.67 -3.20
CA VAL A 27 10.01 2.86 -3.12
C VAL A 27 10.90 3.26 -4.28
N PHE A 28 12.12 3.69 -3.96
CA PHE A 28 13.12 4.06 -4.94
C PHE A 28 14.33 3.14 -4.78
N ARG A 29 14.95 2.78 -5.90
CA ARG A 29 16.25 2.09 -5.87
C ARG A 29 17.35 3.11 -5.63
N HIS A 30 18.20 2.86 -4.64
CA HIS A 30 19.39 3.67 -4.42
C HIS A 30 20.37 3.51 -5.60
N PRO A 31 20.91 4.60 -6.20
CA PRO A 31 21.64 4.51 -7.47
C PRO A 31 22.99 3.79 -7.38
N MET A 32 23.58 3.72 -6.18
CA MET A 32 24.94 3.16 -6.01
C MET A 32 25.00 1.62 -6.05
N HIS A 33 23.88 0.91 -5.85
CA HIS A 33 23.90 -0.54 -5.68
C HIS A 33 22.74 -1.21 -6.43
N GLN A 34 23.02 -2.37 -7.02
CA GLN A 34 21.95 -3.29 -7.45
C GLN A 34 21.28 -3.89 -6.22
N THR A 35 19.96 -3.99 -6.24
CA THR A 35 19.17 -4.45 -5.10
C THR A 35 18.17 -5.51 -5.56
N VAL A 36 17.91 -6.48 -4.68
CA VAL A 36 16.82 -7.45 -4.80
C VAL A 36 16.04 -7.44 -3.49
N MET A 37 14.72 -7.45 -3.58
CA MET A 37 13.81 -7.56 -2.45
C MET A 37 12.79 -8.66 -2.76
N LEU A 38 12.50 -9.49 -1.76
CA LEU A 38 11.38 -10.41 -1.77
C LEU A 38 10.29 -9.85 -0.87
N GLY A 39 9.05 -9.89 -1.34
CA GLY A 39 7.92 -9.33 -0.62
C GLY A 39 6.59 -9.81 -1.19
N GLY A 40 5.51 -9.28 -0.61
CA GLY A 40 4.15 -9.57 -1.02
C GLY A 40 3.15 -8.74 -0.21
N HIS A 41 1.88 -8.95 -0.50
CA HIS A 41 0.76 -8.30 0.19
C HIS A 41 0.06 -9.31 1.09
N VAL A 42 -0.34 -8.87 2.29
CA VAL A 42 -1.11 -9.69 3.22
C VAL A 42 -2.31 -8.92 3.71
N LEU A 43 -3.48 -9.56 3.67
CA LEU A 43 -4.69 -9.08 4.32
C LEU A 43 -4.77 -9.69 5.72
N GLN A 44 -4.78 -8.85 6.76
CA GLN A 44 -4.93 -9.30 8.14
C GLN A 44 -6.36 -9.02 8.62
N TRP A 45 -6.97 -10.03 9.25
CA TRP A 45 -8.36 -9.93 9.73
C TRP A 45 -8.56 -8.80 10.74
N SER A 46 -7.55 -8.56 11.59
CA SER A 46 -7.52 -7.46 12.57
C SER A 46 -7.59 -6.06 11.96
N ARG A 47 -7.42 -5.92 10.64
CA ARG A 47 -7.44 -4.64 9.91
C ARG A 47 -8.41 -4.63 8.72
N VAL A 48 -9.38 -5.54 8.71
CA VAL A 48 -10.37 -5.64 7.63
C VAL A 48 -11.11 -4.32 7.37
N ASP A 49 -11.46 -3.58 8.43
CA ASP A 49 -12.15 -2.29 8.32
C ASP A 49 -11.29 -1.22 7.62
N SER A 50 -10.00 -1.16 7.94
CA SER A 50 -9.06 -0.24 7.30
C SER A 50 -8.94 -0.55 5.81
N TRP A 51 -8.87 -1.85 5.48
CA TRP A 51 -8.80 -2.30 4.10
C TRP A 51 -10.06 -1.96 3.30
N MET A 52 -11.25 -2.24 3.85
CA MET A 52 -12.52 -1.89 3.19
C MET A 52 -12.65 -0.40 2.89
N LYS A 53 -12.24 0.47 3.82
CA LYS A 53 -12.22 1.93 3.60
C LYS A 53 -11.33 2.34 2.43
N ILE A 54 -10.19 1.67 2.25
CA ILE A 54 -9.27 1.95 1.15
C ILE A 54 -9.90 1.52 -0.17
N VAL A 55 -10.45 0.30 -0.25
CA VAL A 55 -11.12 -0.20 -1.46
C VAL A 55 -12.25 0.72 -1.89
N LEU A 56 -13.10 1.15 -0.95
CA LEU A 56 -14.18 2.10 -1.22
C LEU A 56 -13.65 3.44 -1.75
N ASN A 57 -12.56 3.95 -1.19
CA ASN A 57 -11.94 5.18 -1.68
C ASN A 57 -11.34 5.01 -3.09
N GLN A 58 -10.73 3.88 -3.39
CA GLN A 58 -10.17 3.59 -4.71
C GLN A 58 -11.27 3.49 -5.77
N LEU A 59 -12.40 2.85 -5.45
CA LEU A 59 -13.58 2.81 -6.33
C LEU A 59 -14.18 4.20 -6.55
N ARG A 60 -14.23 5.03 -5.50
CA ARG A 60 -14.73 6.41 -5.59
C ARG A 60 -13.80 7.32 -6.40
N PHE A 61 -12.50 7.07 -6.37
CA PHE A 61 -11.46 7.88 -7.02
C PHE A 61 -10.54 7.00 -7.88
N PRO A 62 -11.01 6.51 -9.04
CA PRO A 62 -10.36 5.43 -9.79
C PRO A 62 -8.98 5.79 -10.37
N ASN A 63 -8.65 7.09 -10.49
CA ASN A 63 -7.38 7.55 -11.06
C ASN A 63 -6.30 7.85 -10.00
N THR A 64 -6.44 7.33 -8.77
CA THR A 64 -5.56 7.68 -7.64
C THR A 64 -4.50 6.62 -7.32
N THR A 65 -4.65 5.40 -7.86
CA THR A 65 -3.74 4.28 -7.57
C THR A 65 -2.91 3.91 -8.79
N ASN A 66 -1.75 3.32 -8.53
CA ASN A 66 -0.90 2.66 -9.53
C ASN A 66 -1.28 1.19 -9.76
N GLU A 67 -2.30 0.69 -9.05
CA GLU A 67 -2.78 -0.69 -9.09
C GLU A 67 -4.24 -0.71 -9.59
N ASP A 68 -4.53 -1.63 -10.51
CA ASP A 68 -5.89 -1.88 -11.00
C ASP A 68 -6.67 -2.67 -9.96
N VAL A 69 -7.68 -2.04 -9.37
CA VAL A 69 -8.56 -2.67 -8.36
C VAL A 69 -9.82 -3.28 -8.98
N LEU A 70 -10.12 -2.96 -10.23
CA LEU A 70 -11.24 -3.53 -10.97
C LEU A 70 -10.78 -4.71 -11.84
N PRO A 71 -11.62 -5.74 -12.04
CA PRO A 71 -13.03 -5.82 -11.61
C PRO A 71 -13.23 -6.37 -10.18
N THR A 72 -12.16 -6.82 -9.51
CA THR A 72 -12.25 -7.65 -8.30
C THR A 72 -12.74 -6.91 -7.06
N ALA A 73 -12.52 -5.59 -6.98
CA ALA A 73 -12.91 -4.77 -5.84
C ALA A 73 -14.43 -4.77 -5.55
N ALA A 74 -15.27 -4.85 -6.58
CA ALA A 74 -16.72 -4.77 -6.43
C ALA A 74 -17.30 -5.89 -5.55
N VAL A 75 -16.76 -7.11 -5.70
CA VAL A 75 -17.20 -8.31 -4.96
C VAL A 75 -17.08 -8.11 -3.45
N TYR A 76 -16.03 -7.41 -3.00
CA TYR A 76 -15.80 -7.19 -1.58
C TYR A 76 -16.75 -6.15 -0.99
N VAL A 77 -17.14 -5.15 -1.77
CA VAL A 77 -18.04 -4.09 -1.32
C VAL A 77 -19.48 -4.57 -1.28
N GLU A 78 -19.92 -5.34 -2.27
CA GLU A 78 -21.29 -5.85 -2.35
C GLU A 78 -21.62 -6.90 -1.28
N THR A 79 -20.59 -7.50 -0.65
CA THR A 79 -20.76 -8.51 0.39
C THR A 79 -21.00 -7.90 1.78
N VAL A 80 -20.78 -6.59 1.97
CA VAL A 80 -20.96 -5.87 3.23
C VAL A 80 -22.23 -5.03 3.19
#